data_AF-A0A423JPI6-F1
#
_entry.id   AF-A0A423JPI6-F1
#
_cell.length_a   1.000
_cell.length_b   1.000
_cell.length_c   1.000
_cell.angle_alpha   90.00
_cell.angle_beta   90.00
_cell.angle_gamma   90.00
#
_symmetry.space_group_name_H-M   'P 1'
#
loop_
_entity.id
_entity.type
_entity.pdbx_description
1 polymer ?
#
loop_
_entity_poly.entity_id
_entity_poly.type
_entity_poly.pdbx_seq_one_letter_code
_entity_poly.pdbx_strand_id
1 'polypeptide(L)' 'MNKLNVQFADTSEIVVVSVFAGLQDPGDHPNQGEVSEDDPRYLEFITLKVDSVITDPVEKLKAFLADNPDVAEILK' A
#
# COMPACT_ATOMS: atom_id res chain seq x y z
N MET A 1 -5.43 -24.89 4.60
CA MET A 1 -5.14 -23.46 4.47
C MET A 1 -3.90 -23.17 5.30
N ASN A 2 -2.85 -22.63 4.69
CA ASN A 2 -1.67 -22.19 5.42
C ASN A 2 -1.99 -20.88 6.14
N LYS A 3 -1.54 -20.77 7.39
CA LYS A 3 -1.65 -19.56 8.18
C LYS A 3 -0.33 -18.82 8.19
N LEU A 4 -0.39 -17.50 8.04
CA LEU A 4 0.73 -16.59 8.06
C LEU A 4 0.72 -15.83 9.39
N ASN A 5 1.87 -15.77 10.06
CA ASN A 5 2.06 -14.91 11.23
C ASN A 5 2.29 -13.48 10.74
N VAL A 6 1.51 -12.53 11.21
CA VAL A 6 1.57 -11.13 10.76
C VAL A 6 1.62 -10.17 11.93
N GLN A 7 2.11 -8.96 11.65
CA GLN A 7 1.93 -7.81 12.51
C GLN A 7 0.88 -6.88 11.90
N PHE A 8 -0.06 -6.44 12.71
CA PHE A 8 -1.00 -5.38 12.36
C PHE A 8 -0.46 -4.01 12.79
N ALA A 9 -0.90 -2.97 12.09
CA ALA A 9 -0.54 -1.59 12.42
C ALA A 9 -0.95 -1.21 13.85
N ASP A 10 -2.09 -1.72 14.31
CA ASP A 10 -2.66 -1.46 15.63
C ASP A 10 -3.64 -2.59 16.04
N THR A 11 -4.32 -2.39 17.16
CA THR A 11 -5.27 -3.36 17.74
C THR A 11 -6.56 -3.53 16.93
N SER A 12 -6.79 -2.78 15.86
CA SER A 12 -7.96 -2.96 14.99
C SER A 12 -7.85 -4.16 14.08
N GLU A 13 -6.62 -4.67 13.87
CA GLU A 13 -6.31 -5.79 12.98
C GLU A 13 -6.74 -5.58 11.52
N ILE A 14 -6.81 -4.33 11.06
CA ILE A 14 -7.25 -4.01 9.69
C ILE A 14 -6.10 -4.04 8.69
N VAL A 15 -4.95 -3.49 9.06
CA VAL A 15 -3.81 -3.28 8.13
C VAL A 15 -2.63 -4.15 8.56
N VAL A 16 -2.21 -5.07 7.69
CA VAL A 16 -0.99 -5.85 7.86
C VAL A 16 0.21 -4.97 7.50
N VAL A 17 1.24 -4.96 8.35
CA VAL A 17 2.48 -4.18 8.13
C VAL A 17 3.74 -5.04 8.08
N SER A 18 3.66 -6.31 8.50
CA SER A 18 4.77 -7.27 8.41
C SER A 18 4.26 -8.70 8.42
N VAL A 19 5.05 -9.61 7.86
CA VAL A 19 4.80 -11.07 7.82
C VAL A 19 6.04 -11.78 8.34
N PHE A 20 5.86 -12.77 9.20
CA PHE A 20 6.93 -13.51 9.86
C PHE A 20 6.84 -15.01 9.61
N ALA A 21 7.99 -15.69 9.66
CA ALA A 21 8.08 -17.15 9.60
C ALA A 21 7.60 -17.85 10.89
N GLY A 22 7.36 -17.10 11.96
CA GLY A 22 6.91 -17.60 13.27
C GLY A 22 6.54 -16.46 14.23
N LEU A 23 6.05 -16.82 15.42
CA LEU A 23 5.71 -15.86 16.48
C LEU A 23 6.92 -15.01 16.90
N GLN A 24 6.68 -13.72 17.10
CA GLN A 24 7.67 -12.75 17.59
C GLN A 24 7.37 -12.37 19.05
N ASP A 25 8.32 -11.72 19.71
CA ASP A 25 8.09 -11.14 21.04
C ASP A 25 7.06 -9.99 20.94
N PRO A 26 5.92 -10.04 21.67
CA PRO A 26 4.96 -8.95 21.69
C PRO A 26 5.48 -7.62 22.25
N GLY A 27 6.57 -7.65 23.04
CA GLY A 27 7.21 -6.44 23.57
C GLY A 27 7.89 -5.61 22.49
N ASP A 28 8.51 -6.27 21.50
CA ASP A 28 9.18 -5.64 20.37
C ASP A 28 8.25 -5.50 19.15
N HIS A 29 7.38 -6.49 18.94
CA HIS A 29 6.43 -6.57 17.84
C HIS A 29 5.00 -6.73 18.37
N PRO A 30 4.33 -5.64 18.77
CA PRO A 30 2.95 -5.68 19.26
C PRO A 30 1.95 -5.94 18.11
N ASN A 31 0.70 -6.25 18.47
CA ASN A 31 -0.42 -6.47 17.53
C ASN A 31 -0.18 -7.60 16.53
N GLN A 32 0.32 -8.74 17.02
CA GLN A 32 0.51 -9.93 16.20
C GLN A 32 -0.80 -10.72 16.03
N GLY A 33 -0.94 -11.41 14.91
CA GLY A 33 -2.03 -12.34 14.67
C GLY A 33 -1.73 -13.31 13.53
N GLU A 34 -2.74 -14.09 13.16
CA GLU A 34 -2.66 -15.06 12.07
C GLU A 34 -3.70 -14.74 10.99
N VAL A 35 -3.28 -14.76 9.73
CA VAL A 35 -4.18 -14.59 8.56
C VAL A 35 -3.97 -15.72 7.55
N SER A 36 -4.97 -15.96 6.70
CA SER A 36 -4.83 -16.89 5.56
C SER A 36 -4.07 -16.23 4.41
N GLU A 37 -3.47 -17.02 3.53
CA GLU A 37 -2.89 -16.53 2.26
C GLU A 37 -3.94 -15.86 1.35
N ASP A 38 -5.21 -16.22 1.50
CA ASP A 38 -6.34 -15.61 0.79
C ASP A 38 -6.99 -14.43 1.55
N ASP A 39 -6.43 -14.03 2.71
CA ASP A 39 -6.99 -12.93 3.49
C ASP A 39 -6.83 -11.60 2.73
N PRO A 40 -7.90 -10.81 2.54
CA PRO A 40 -7.81 -9.56 1.78
C PRO A 40 -6.80 -8.57 2.36
N ARG A 41 -6.57 -8.58 3.69
CA ARG A 41 -5.59 -7.71 4.35
C ARG A 41 -4.17 -8.09 3.99
N TYR A 42 -3.90 -9.40 3.87
CA TYR A 42 -2.60 -9.90 3.40
C TYR A 42 -2.40 -9.62 1.92
N LEU A 43 -3.43 -9.84 1.10
CA LEU A 43 -3.39 -9.52 -0.33
C LEU A 43 -3.12 -8.03 -0.56
N GLU A 44 -3.73 -7.14 0.21
CA GLU A 44 -3.45 -5.70 0.14
C GLU A 44 -1.98 -5.40 0.50
N PHE A 45 -1.42 -6.06 1.53
CA PHE A 45 -0.03 -5.88 1.94
C PHE A 45 0.99 -6.29 0.87
N ILE A 46 0.77 -7.41 0.18
CA ILE A 46 1.71 -7.92 -0.84
C ILE A 46 1.48 -7.30 -2.24
N THR A 47 0.36 -6.62 -2.45
CA THR A 47 0.09 -5.96 -3.72
C THR A 47 0.89 -4.68 -3.79
N LEU A 48 1.74 -4.54 -4.81
CA LEU A 48 2.37 -3.26 -5.13
C LEU A 48 1.26 -2.24 -5.40
N LYS A 49 1.11 -1.25 -4.51
CA LYS A 49 0.31 -0.07 -4.81
C LYS A 49 1.03 0.65 -5.93
N VAL A 50 0.58 0.42 -7.15
CA VAL A 50 0.88 1.30 -8.27
C VAL A 50 0.18 2.59 -7.88
N ASP A 51 0.94 3.57 -7.38
CA ASP A 51 0.43 4.92 -7.18
C ASP A 51 -0.32 5.26 -8.46
N SER A 52 -1.61 5.56 -8.31
CA SER A 52 -2.57 5.66 -9.39
C SER A 52 -1.94 6.39 -10.56
N VAL A 53 -1.50 5.63 -11.57
CA VAL A 53 -1.05 6.19 -12.84
C VAL A 53 -2.23 7.02 -13.27
N ILE A 54 -2.05 8.33 -13.44
CA ILE A 54 -3.11 9.17 -13.99
C ILE A 54 -3.38 8.60 -15.39
N THR A 55 -4.43 7.76 -15.49
CA THR A 55 -4.78 7.04 -16.71
C THR A 55 -5.55 7.93 -17.66
N ASP A 56 -6.22 8.96 -17.11
CA ASP A 56 -6.87 9.99 -17.88
C ASP A 56 -5.80 10.89 -18.54
N PRO A 57 -5.69 10.89 -19.89
CA PRO A 57 -4.69 11.68 -20.58
C PRO A 57 -4.82 13.19 -20.35
N VAL A 58 -6.03 13.68 -20.07
CA VAL A 58 -6.32 15.09 -19.80
C VAL A 58 -5.81 15.48 -18.42
N GLU A 59 -6.06 14.66 -17.40
CA GLU A 59 -5.52 14.92 -16.05
C GLU A 59 -4.00 14.80 -16.01
N LYS A 60 -3.43 13.88 -16.79
CA LYS A 60 -1.98 13.75 -16.95
C LYS A 60 -1.37 14.97 -17.62
N LEU A 61 -2.03 15.50 -18.65
CA LEU A 61 -1.62 16.74 -19.31
C LEU A 61 -1.74 17.95 -18.37
N LYS A 62 -2.81 18.05 -17.58
CA LYS A 62 -2.97 19.13 -16.60
C LYS A 62 -1.86 19.12 -15.55
N ALA A 63 -1.56 17.96 -14.97
CA ALA A 63 -0.46 17.81 -14.01
C ALA A 63 0.87 18.21 -14.64
N PHE A 64 1.15 17.72 -15.85
CA PHE A 64 2.35 18.08 -16.60
C PHE A 64 2.47 19.58 -16.85
N LEU A 65 1.40 20.25 -17.28
CA LEU A 65 1.41 21.70 -17.53
C LEU A 65 1.52 22.53 -16.23
N ALA A 66 1.00 22.02 -15.11
CA ALA A 66 1.17 22.65 -13.81
C ALA A 66 2.63 22.60 -13.33
N ASP A 67 3.32 21.49 -13.59
CA ASP A 67 4.73 21.31 -13.26
C ASP A 67 5.68 22.01 -14.25
N ASN A 68 5.20 22.35 -15.46
CA ASN A 68 5.98 22.95 -16.54
C ASN A 68 5.28 24.20 -17.11
N PRO A 69 5.33 25.35 -16.39
CA PRO A 69 4.60 26.56 -16.77
C PRO A 69 5.11 27.23 -18.06
N ASP A 70 6.37 27.01 -18.41
CA ASP A 70 6.98 27.45 -19.67
C ASP A 70 6.36 26.76 -20.88
N VAL A 71 6.11 25.45 -20.79
CA VAL A 71 5.40 24.69 -21.83
C VAL A 71 3.95 25.15 -21.93
N ALA A 72 3.31 25.45 -20.80
CA ALA A 72 1.95 25.99 -20.78
C ALA A 72 1.84 27.39 -21.44
N GLU A 73 2.90 28.20 -21.37
CA GLU A 73 2.94 29.51 -22.01
C GLU A 73 3.08 29.43 -23.54
N ILE A 74 3.83 28.44 -24.05
CA ILE A 74 4.01 28.20 -25.49
C ILE A 74 2.71 27.76 -26.17
N LEU A 75 1.80 27.13 -25.43
CA LEU A 75 0.53 26.58 -25.95
C LEU A 75 -0.64 27.59 -25.95
N LYS A 76 -0.43 28.83 -25.49
CA LYS A 76 -1.42 29.91 -25.53
C LYS A 76 -1.47 30.58 -26.91
#